data_AF-D2HYT0-F1
#
_entry.id   AF-D2HYT0-F1
#
_cell.length_a   1.000
_cell.length_b   1.000
_cell.length_c   1.000
_cell.angle_alpha   90.00
_cell.angle_beta   90.00
_cell.angle_gamma   90.00
#
_symmetry.space_group_name_H-M   'P 1'
#
loop_
_entity.id
_entity.type
_entity.pdbx_description
1 polymer ?
#
loop_
_entity_poly.entity_id
_entity_poly.type
_entity_poly.pdbx_seq_one_letter_code
_entity_poly.pdbx_strand_id
1 'polypeptide(L)'
;DPKYPVENLLNPDSQRGPWLSCPQDKSGQLKVELQLERAVPIGYIDVGNCGCAFLQIDVGRSSWSLDRPFVTLLPATMLMSLADSKQGKNRSGVRMFKDGKE
;
A
#
# COMPACT_ATOMS: atom_id res chain seq x y z
N ASP A 1 4.74 9.42 9.33
CA ASP A 1 4.99 10.81 9.78
C ASP A 1 3.85 11.16 10.73
N PRO A 2 4.07 11.82 11.89
CA PRO A 2 2.97 12.22 12.78
C PRO A 2 1.87 13.05 12.11
N LYS A 3 2.20 13.83 11.06
CA LYS A 3 1.23 14.61 10.26
C LYS A 3 0.55 13.79 9.17
N TYR A 4 1.20 12.73 8.71
CA TYR A 4 0.71 11.85 7.64
C TYR A 4 0.78 10.39 8.10
N PRO A 5 0.02 10.02 9.15
CA PRO A 5 0.15 8.72 9.78
C PRO A 5 -0.66 7.67 9.00
N VAL A 6 -0.56 6.41 9.41
CA VAL A 6 -1.11 5.29 8.65
C VAL A 6 -2.64 5.22 8.69
N GLU A 7 -3.21 5.78 9.74
CA GLU A 7 -4.66 5.90 9.97
C GLU A 7 -5.33 6.74 8.88
N ASN A 8 -4.58 7.57 8.15
CA ASN A 8 -5.09 8.30 6.99
C ASN A 8 -5.61 7.36 5.89
N LEU A 9 -5.11 6.12 5.81
CA LEU A 9 -5.61 5.12 4.87
C LEU A 9 -7.00 4.58 5.23
N LEU A 10 -7.42 4.70 6.49
CA LEU A 10 -8.68 4.13 6.99
C LEU A 10 -9.89 5.05 6.77
N ASN A 11 -9.66 6.33 6.47
CA ASN A 11 -10.73 7.30 6.28
C ASN A 11 -10.50 8.16 5.02
N PRO A 12 -11.04 7.74 3.87
CA PRO A 12 -10.82 8.43 2.59
C PRO A 12 -11.50 9.81 2.54
N ASP A 13 -12.53 10.06 3.34
CA ASP A 13 -13.23 11.35 3.40
C ASP A 13 -12.51 12.38 4.29
N SER A 14 -11.50 11.93 5.04
CA SER A 14 -10.74 12.81 5.90
C SER A 14 -9.76 13.66 5.07
N GLN A 15 -9.75 14.98 5.29
CA GLN A 15 -8.79 15.93 4.69
C GLN A 15 -7.34 15.71 5.17
N ARG A 16 -7.01 14.52 5.69
CA ARG A 16 -5.74 14.23 6.37
C ARG A 16 -4.59 13.90 5.41
N GLY A 17 -4.86 13.82 4.10
CA GLY A 17 -3.84 13.60 3.08
C GLY A 17 -3.31 12.16 3.06
N PRO A 18 -2.20 11.90 2.36
CA PRO A 18 -1.66 10.54 2.20
C PRO A 18 -1.05 10.00 3.49
N TRP A 19 -0.67 8.73 3.47
CA TRP A 19 0.26 8.15 4.44
C TRP A 19 1.71 8.32 3.94
N LEU A 20 2.60 8.85 4.79
CA LEU A 20 4.01 9.08 4.44
C LEU A 20 4.96 8.52 5.51
N SER A 21 6.15 8.09 5.08
CA SER A 21 7.25 7.77 6.00
C SER A 21 7.70 9.02 6.76
N CYS A 22 8.39 8.81 7.89
CA CYS A 22 9.02 9.91 8.61
C CYS A 22 10.11 10.56 7.72
N PRO A 23 10.28 11.90 7.66
CA PRO A 23 11.33 12.52 6.83
C PRO A 23 12.76 12.03 7.16
N GLN A 24 12.98 11.64 8.41
CA GLN A 24 14.23 11.08 8.92
C GLN A 24 14.40 9.59 8.58
N ASP A 25 13.34 8.89 8.19
CA ASP A 25 13.40 7.49 7.78
C ASP A 25 14.04 7.36 6.39
N LYS A 26 15.14 6.62 6.33
CA LYS A 26 15.92 6.33 5.11
C LYS A 26 15.94 4.85 4.77
N SER A 27 15.06 4.04 5.37
CA SER A 27 14.95 2.59 5.13
C SER A 27 14.59 2.26 3.67
N GLY A 28 13.93 3.17 2.97
CA GLY A 28 13.46 2.97 1.60
C GLY A 28 12.21 2.06 1.51
N GLN A 29 11.65 1.65 2.63
CA GLN A 29 10.45 0.81 2.69
C GLN A 29 9.49 1.31 3.76
N LEU A 30 8.20 1.18 3.48
CA LEU A 30 7.14 1.43 4.45
C LEU A 30 6.19 0.23 4.42
N LYS A 31 5.92 -0.36 5.58
CA LYS A 31 5.04 -1.53 5.73
C LYS A 31 3.94 -1.22 6.74
N VAL A 32 2.73 -1.66 6.44
CA VAL A 32 1.58 -1.67 7.35
C VAL A 32 0.82 -2.98 7.20
N GLU A 33 0.21 -3.44 8.29
CA GLU A 33 -0.79 -4.50 8.29
C GLU A 33 -2.14 -3.88 8.65
N LEU A 34 -3.12 -4.01 7.75
CA LEU A 34 -4.46 -3.43 7.90
C LEU A 34 -5.46 -4.55 8.16
N GLN A 35 -6.15 -4.48 9.30
CA GLN A 35 -7.18 -5.45 9.67
C GLN A 35 -8.52 -5.05 9.07
N LEU A 36 -9.06 -5.90 8.20
CA LEU A 36 -10.45 -5.77 7.73
C LEU A 36 -11.42 -6.16 8.85
N GLU A 37 -12.60 -5.54 8.87
CA GLU A 37 -13.66 -5.82 9.87
C GLU A 37 -14.10 -7.29 9.88
N ARG A 38 -14.01 -7.96 8.72
CA ARG A 38 -14.34 -9.37 8.55
C ARG A 38 -13.50 -10.01 7.45
N ALA A 39 -13.36 -11.34 7.51
CA ALA A 39 -12.74 -12.10 6.44
C ALA A 39 -13.64 -12.10 5.19
N VAL A 40 -13.12 -11.57 4.08
CA VAL A 40 -13.81 -11.49 2.79
C VAL A 40 -12.86 -11.84 1.65
N PRO A 41 -13.36 -12.37 0.52
CA PRO A 41 -12.57 -12.40 -0.71
C PRO A 41 -12.30 -10.98 -1.21
N ILE A 42 -11.09 -10.73 -1.71
CA ILE A 42 -10.69 -9.44 -2.29
C ILE A 42 -10.79 -9.58 -3.82
N GLY A 43 -11.75 -8.87 -4.44
CA GLY A 43 -11.92 -8.89 -5.90
C GLY A 43 -11.15 -7.78 -6.63
N TYR A 44 -11.04 -6.62 -6.00
CA TYR A 44 -10.41 -5.42 -6.55
C TYR A 44 -9.64 -4.66 -5.46
N ILE A 45 -8.56 -4.00 -5.84
CA ILE A 45 -7.77 -3.10 -5.00
C ILE A 45 -7.40 -1.86 -5.82
N ASP A 46 -7.79 -0.70 -5.34
CA ASP A 46 -7.37 0.58 -5.90
C ASP A 46 -6.33 1.22 -4.98
N VAL A 47 -5.20 1.61 -5.54
CA VAL A 47 -4.10 2.23 -4.77
C VAL A 47 -3.73 3.57 -5.37
N GLY A 48 -3.91 4.63 -4.57
CA GLY A 48 -3.36 5.95 -4.83
C GLY A 48 -1.90 6.02 -4.40
N ASN A 49 -1.00 6.28 -5.35
CA ASN A 49 0.41 6.45 -5.06
C ASN A 49 0.68 7.85 -4.48
N CYS A 50 1.70 7.97 -3.63
CA CYS A 50 2.26 9.25 -3.20
C CYS A 50 3.79 9.20 -3.15
N GLY A 51 4.41 8.88 -4.28
CA GLY A 51 5.88 8.83 -4.44
C GLY A 51 6.51 7.48 -4.11
N CYS A 52 5.75 6.39 -4.07
CA CYS A 52 6.26 5.04 -3.93
C CYS A 52 6.64 4.45 -5.29
N ALA A 53 7.82 3.82 -5.37
CA ALA A 53 8.30 3.19 -6.60
C ALA A 53 7.73 1.79 -6.83
N PHE A 54 7.57 0.99 -5.78
CA PHE A 54 7.09 -0.39 -5.84
C PHE A 54 6.08 -0.67 -4.73
N LEU A 55 5.02 -1.41 -5.06
CA LEU A 55 3.98 -1.84 -4.15
C LEU A 55 3.87 -3.37 -4.15
N GLN A 56 3.81 -3.97 -2.97
CA GLN A 56 3.45 -5.37 -2.77
C GLN A 56 2.29 -5.42 -1.79
N ILE A 57 1.34 -6.34 -2.01
CA ILE A 57 0.23 -6.59 -1.09
C ILE A 57 0.20 -8.08 -0.78
N ASP A 58 0.38 -8.39 0.50
CA ASP A 58 0.23 -9.75 1.02
C ASP A 58 -1.01 -9.80 1.92
N VAL A 59 -1.66 -10.96 1.98
CA VAL A 59 -2.91 -11.18 2.71
C VAL A 59 -2.81 -12.40 3.61
N GLY A 60 -3.54 -12.33 4.72
CA GLY A 60 -3.56 -13.36 5.73
C GLY A 60 -4.91 -13.38 6.42
N ARG A 61 -5.17 -14.43 7.18
CA ARG A 61 -6.31 -14.45 8.10
C ARG A 61 -5.80 -14.28 9.51
N SER A 62 -6.45 -13.41 10.29
CA SER A 62 -6.15 -13.25 11.71
C SER A 62 -6.36 -14.52 12.53
N SER A 63 -7.11 -15.50 12.00
CA SER A 63 -7.29 -16.83 12.58
C SER A 63 -6.16 -17.82 12.23
N TRP A 64 -5.18 -17.44 11.42
CA TRP A 64 -4.01 -18.28 11.15
C TRP A 64 -3.10 -18.33 12.38
N SER A 65 -2.28 -19.36 12.45
CA SER A 65 -1.21 -19.42 13.43
C SER A 65 -0.22 -18.27 13.22
N LEU A 66 0.37 -17.76 14.30
CA LEU A 66 1.24 -16.57 14.25
C LEU A 66 2.52 -16.79 13.43
N ASP A 67 2.94 -18.04 13.26
CA ASP A 67 4.08 -18.46 12.45
C ASP A 67 3.75 -18.59 10.95
N ARG A 68 2.47 -18.57 10.59
CA ARG A 68 2.07 -18.66 9.19
C ARG A 68 2.30 -17.32 8.49
N PRO A 69 3.12 -17.28 7.43
CA PRO A 69 3.36 -16.05 6.70
C PRO A 69 2.11 -15.60 5.92
N PHE A 70 2.03 -14.30 5.66
CA PHE A 70 1.10 -13.75 4.68
C PHE A 70 1.38 -14.35 3.29
N VAL A 71 0.34 -14.43 2.46
CA VAL A 71 0.41 -14.91 1.08
C VAL A 71 0.30 -13.72 0.14
N THR A 72 1.18 -13.66 -0.86
CA THR A 72 1.17 -12.56 -1.84
C THR A 72 -0.09 -12.57 -2.68
N LEU A 73 -0.85 -11.47 -2.61
CA LEU A 73 -2.01 -11.19 -3.45
C LEU A 73 -1.61 -10.36 -4.67
N LEU A 74 -0.78 -9.33 -4.47
CA LEU A 74 -0.19 -8.53 -5.54
C LEU A 74 1.34 -8.60 -5.40
N PRO A 75 2.06 -9.23 -6.36
CA PRO A 75 3.52 -9.24 -6.32
C PRO A 75 4.07 -7.81 -6.46
N ALA A 76 5.34 -7.63 -6.11
CA ALA A 76 6.03 -6.35 -6.21
C ALA A 76 5.82 -5.71 -7.60
N THR A 77 4.97 -4.69 -7.65
CA THR A 77 4.50 -4.04 -8.86
C THR A 77 5.05 -2.62 -8.88
N MET A 78 5.70 -2.27 -9.98
CA MET A 78 6.23 -0.93 -10.19
C MET A 78 5.09 0.09 -10.35
N LEU A 79 5.14 1.16 -9.55
CA LEU A 79 4.25 2.32 -9.63
C LEU A 79 4.95 3.55 -10.22
N MET A 80 6.28 3.62 -10.12
CA MET A 80 7.10 4.67 -10.73
C MET A 80 8.35 4.07 -11.36
N SER A 81 8.75 4.60 -12.51
CA SER A 81 10.06 4.27 -13.07
C SER A 81 11.20 4.85 -12.21
N LEU A 82 12.42 4.34 -12.40
CA LEU A 82 13.61 4.92 -11.75
C LEU A 82 13.78 6.40 -12.12
N ALA A 83 13.49 6.76 -13.37
CA ALA A 83 13.59 8.14 -13.84
C ALA A 83 12.55 9.04 -13.16
N ASP A 84 11.29 8.57 -13.05
CA ASP A 84 10.22 9.31 -12.36
C ASP A 84 10.56 9.52 -10.89
N SER A 85 11.07 8.47 -10.22
CA SER A 85 11.45 8.53 -8.81
C SER A 85 12.57 9.54 -8.57
N LYS A 86 13.64 9.51 -9.37
CA LYS A 86 14.76 10.47 -9.27
C LYS A 86 14.35 11.90 -9.58
N GLN A 87 13.43 12.10 -10.53
CA GLN A 87 12.98 13.43 -10.95
C GLN A 87 11.76 13.94 -10.17
N GLY A 88 11.18 13.12 -9.29
CA GLY A 88 9.98 13.46 -8.54
C GLY A 88 8.72 13.66 -9.40
N LYS A 89 8.63 13.02 -10.58
CA LYS A 89 7.48 13.11 -11.50
C LYS A 89 6.47 12.00 -11.24
N ASN A 90 5.22 12.15 -11.70
CA ASN A 90 4.20 11.09 -11.68
C ASN A 90 3.95 10.45 -10.29
N ARG A 91 4.06 11.24 -9.21
CA ARG A 91 4.02 10.75 -7.83
C ARG A 91 2.63 10.34 -7.35
N SER A 92 1.57 10.84 -7.99
CA SER A 92 0.18 10.79 -7.50
C SER A 92 -0.76 9.90 -8.34
N GLY A 93 -0.21 8.99 -9.15
CA GLY A 93 -1.02 8.10 -9.99
C GLY A 93 -1.83 7.10 -9.17
N VAL A 94 -3.04 6.77 -9.62
CA VAL A 94 -3.86 5.68 -9.07
C VAL A 94 -3.70 4.45 -9.97
N ARG A 95 -3.52 3.26 -9.39
CA ARG A 95 -3.58 1.99 -10.12
C ARG A 95 -4.65 1.09 -9.53
N MET A 96 -5.42 0.48 -10.43
CA MET A 96 -6.47 -0.48 -10.11
C MET A 96 -5.95 -1.89 -10.39
N PHE A 97 -6.12 -2.78 -9.43
CA PHE A 97 -5.75 -4.19 -9.52
C PHE A 97 -7.02 -5.01 -9.36
N LYS A 98 -7.25 -5.92 -10.31
CA LYS A 98 -8.38 -6.85 -10.29
C LYS A 98 -7.86 -8.26 -10.34
N ASP A 99 -8.59 -9.19 -9.73
CA ASP A 99 -8.26 -10.61 -9.86
C ASP A 99 -8.26 -11.01 -11.35
N GLY A 100 -7.18 -11.66 -11.76
CA GLY A 100 -6.84 -11.95 -13.16
C GLY A 100 -7.60 -13.15 -13.73
N LYS A 101 -8.89 -13.27 -13.45
CA LYS A 101 -9.75 -14.08 -14.32
C LYS A 101 -10.08 -13.24 -15.56
N GLU A 102 -9.32 -13.48 -16.63
CA GLU A 102 -9.85 -13.33 -17.99
C GLU A 102 -11.13 -14.17 -18.14
#